data_AF-A0A941NJG2-F1
#
_entry.id   AF-A0A941NJG2-F1
#
_cell.length_a   1.000
_cell.length_b   1.000
_cell.length_c   1.000
_cell.angle_alpha   90.00
_cell.angle_beta   90.00
_cell.angle_gamma   90.00
#
_symmetry.space_group_name_H-M   'P 1'
#
loop_
_entity.id
_entity.type
_entity.pdbx_description
1 polymer ?
#
loop_
_entity_poly.entity_id
_entity_poly.type
_entity_poly.pdbx_seq_one_letter_code
_entity_poly.pdbx_strand_id
1 'polypeptide(L)' 'IAFRNNAFANPVALIKLINQHSGTMKVRPDQKIVVTRDWPTPDDRLKGAKALLSQLATIAKAA' A
#
# COMPACT_ATOMS: atom_id res chain seq x y z
N ILE A 1 5.05 -3.04 3.57
CA ILE A 1 5.11 -3.48 2.16
C ILE A 1 6.46 -3.06 1.59
N ALA A 2 7.17 -3.99 0.95
CA ALA A 2 8.37 -3.71 0.17
C ALA A 2 8.11 -4.04 -1.30
N PHE A 3 8.67 -3.25 -2.21
CA PHE A 3 8.52 -3.45 -3.64
C PHE A 3 9.75 -4.13 -4.23
N ARG A 4 9.56 -4.90 -5.31
CA ARG A 4 10.66 -5.50 -6.04
C ARG A 4 11.56 -4.38 -6.59
N ASN A 5 12.85 -4.46 -6.32
CA ASN A 5 13.85 -3.45 -6.72
C ASN A 5 13.54 -2.03 -6.18
N ASN A 6 12.75 -1.92 -5.11
CA ASN A 6 12.24 -0.65 -4.58
C ASN A 6 11.48 0.21 -5.63
N ALA A 7 11.00 -0.40 -6.72
CA ALA A 7 10.31 0.31 -7.79
C ALA A 7 8.84 -0.10 -7.87
N PHE A 8 7.98 0.85 -8.20
CA PHE A 8 6.57 0.62 -8.47
C PHE A 8 6.21 1.13 -9.86
N ALA A 9 5.39 0.38 -10.61
CA ALA A 9 5.11 0.64 -12.01
C ALA A 9 4.48 2.03 -12.25
N ASN A 10 3.58 2.47 -11.37
CA ASN A 10 2.94 3.78 -11.45
C ASN A 10 3.18 4.62 -10.18
N PRO A 11 4.32 5.33 -10.07
CA PRO A 11 4.67 6.11 -8.87
C PRO A 11 3.66 7.23 -8.56
N VAL A 12 3.09 7.86 -9.59
CA VAL A 12 2.13 8.96 -9.42
C VAL A 12 0.84 8.46 -8.76
N ALA A 13 0.30 7.35 -9.26
CA ALA A 13 -0.89 6.73 -8.67
C ALA A 13 -0.62 6.22 -7.25
N LEU A 14 0.60 5.71 -6.99
CA LEU A 14 0.99 5.28 -5.65
C LEU A 14 1.01 6.44 -4.66
N ILE A 15 1.60 7.58 -5.02
CA ILE A 15 1.63 8.78 -4.17
C ILE A 15 0.22 9.29 -3.91
N LYS A 16 -0.65 9.29 -4.94
CA LYS A 16 -2.07 9.66 -4.77
C LYS A 16 -2.77 8.75 -3.76
N LEU A 17 -2.57 7.44 -3.85
CA LEU A 17 -3.14 6.47 -2.91
C LEU A 17 -2.61 6.68 -1.48
N ILE A 18 -1.32 6.98 -1.31
CA ILE A 18 -0.73 7.33 0.00
C ILE A 18 -1.39 8.59 0.56
N ASN A 19 -1.54 9.64 -0.24
CA ASN A 19 -2.14 10.91 0.19
C ASN A 19 -3.61 10.75 0.61
N GLN A 20 -4.39 9.93 -0.11
CA GLN A 20 -5.77 9.60 0.25
C GLN A 20 -5.89 8.89 1.60
N HIS A 21 -4.82 8.20 2.03
CA HIS A 21 -4.77 7.45 3.27
C HIS A 21 -3.70 7.97 4.24
N SER A 22 -3.34 9.25 4.16
CA SER A 22 -2.17 9.85 4.86
C SER A 22 -2.12 9.61 6.38
N GLY A 23 -3.28 9.44 7.04
CA GLY A 23 -3.35 9.08 8.46
C GLY A 23 -2.96 7.64 8.77
N THR A 24 -3.15 6.72 7.82
CA THR A 24 -2.95 5.26 7.99
C THR A 24 -1.85 4.69 7.11
N MET A 25 -1.36 5.42 6.11
CA MET A 25 -0.37 4.95 5.15
C MET A 25 0.76 5.96 5.00
N LYS A 26 2.01 5.49 5.17
CA LYS A 26 3.20 6.34 5.14
C LYS A 26 4.32 5.67 4.36
N VAL A 27 5.10 6.49 3.64
CA VAL A 27 6.36 6.07 3.01
C VAL A 27 7.51 6.24 4.00
N ARG A 28 8.39 5.24 4.07
CA ARG A 28 9.62 5.29 4.85
C ARG A 28 10.80 5.74 3.97
N PRO A 29 11.91 6.19 4.58
CA PRO A 29 13.13 6.53 3.83
C PRO A 29 13.69 5.37 2.98
N ASP A 30 13.42 4.11 3.35
CA ASP A 30 13.82 2.92 2.60
C ASP A 30 12.87 2.55 1.45
N GLN A 31 12.03 3.50 0.99
CA GLN A 31 11.01 3.35 -0.06
C GLN A 31 9.94 2.27 0.21
N LYS A 32 9.83 1.82 1.47
CA LYS A 32 8.77 0.91 1.89
C LYS A 32 7.55 1.67 2.34
N ILE A 33 6.39 1.02 2.22
CA ILE A 33 5.13 1.55 2.71
C ILE A 33 4.74 0.86 4.01
N VAL A 34 4.42 1.66 5.03
CA VAL A 34 3.82 1.22 6.28
C VAL A 34 2.34 1.54 6.25
N VAL A 35 1.51 0.56 6.63
CA VAL A 35 0.07 0.75 6.83
C VAL A 35 -0.22 0.46 8.29
N THR A 36 -0.76 1.46 8.98
CA THR A 36 -1.16 1.42 10.39
C THR A 36 -2.67 1.49 10.44
N ARG A 37 -3.32 0.35 10.63
CA ARG A 37 -4.76 0.18 10.81
C ARG A 37 -5.00 -0.79 11.96
N ASP A 38 -6.15 -0.68 12.59
CA ASP A 38 -6.54 -1.61 13.64
C ASP A 38 -7.03 -2.93 12.99
N TRP A 39 -6.35 -4.03 13.33
CA TRP A 39 -6.67 -5.38 12.87
C TRP A 39 -6.63 -6.31 14.09
N PRO A 40 -7.75 -6.37 14.86
CA PRO A 40 -7.77 -7.09 16.12
C PRO A 40 -7.66 -8.60 15.95
N THR A 41 -8.11 -9.14 14.79
CA THR A 41 -8.02 -10.57 14.49
C THR A 41 -7.06 -10.87 13.33
N PRO A 42 -6.50 -12.08 13.27
CA PRO A 42 -5.73 -12.53 12.10
C PRO A 42 -6.51 -12.47 10.79
N ASP A 43 -7.81 -12.78 10.83
CA ASP A 43 -8.70 -12.74 9.67
C ASP A 43 -8.88 -11.32 9.13
N ASP A 44 -9.04 -10.34 10.01
CA ASP A 44 -9.16 -8.93 9.61
C ASP A 44 -7.86 -8.42 8.97
N ARG A 45 -6.71 -8.84 9.50
CA ARG A 45 -5.41 -8.55 8.92
C ARG A 45 -5.28 -9.17 7.52
N LEU A 46 -5.71 -10.41 7.33
CA LEU A 46 -5.65 -11.08 6.02
C LEU A 46 -6.57 -10.38 5.00
N LYS A 47 -7.81 -10.05 5.40
CA LYS A 47 -8.77 -9.30 4.57
C LYS A 47 -8.23 -7.92 4.22
N GLY A 48 -7.67 -7.20 5.19
CA GLY A 48 -7.06 -5.89 5.02
C GLY A 48 -5.86 -5.92 4.07
N ALA A 49 -4.97 -6.91 4.21
CA ALA A 49 -3.84 -7.11 3.32
C ALA A 49 -4.31 -7.42 1.89
N LYS A 50 -5.30 -8.30 1.73
CA LYS A 50 -5.89 -8.62 0.41
C LYS A 50 -6.47 -7.38 -0.26
N ALA A 51 -7.27 -6.59 0.45
CA ALA A 51 -7.88 -5.37 -0.10
C ALA A 51 -6.81 -4.36 -0.55
N LEU A 52 -5.78 -4.15 0.26
CA LEU A 52 -4.67 -3.25 -0.04
C LEU A 52 -3.88 -3.72 -1.27
N LEU A 53 -3.53 -5.01 -1.33
CA LEU A 53 -2.82 -5.58 -2.48
C LEU A 53 -3.65 -5.52 -3.76
N SER A 54 -4.96 -5.73 -3.68
CA SER A 54 -5.86 -5.57 -4.84
C SER A 54 -5.86 -4.14 -5.37
N GLN A 55 -5.92 -3.13 -4.50
CA GLN A 55 -5.84 -1.72 -4.92
C GLN A 55 -4.49 -1.40 -5.57
N LEU A 56 -3.39 -1.86 -4.98
CA LEU A 56 -2.04 -1.70 -5.53
C LEU A 56 -1.92 -2.38 -6.90
N ALA A 57 -2.47 -3.57 -7.07
CA ALA A 57 -2.47 -4.28 -8.34
C ALA A 57 -3.27 -3.53 -9.41
N THR A 58 -4.42 -2.95 -9.08
CA THR A 58 -5.22 -2.15 -10.01
C THR A 58 -4.45 -0.93 -10.50
N ILE A 59 -3.83 -0.15 -9.62
CA ILE A 59 -3.06 1.03 -10.04
C ILE A 59 -1.77 0.68 -10.77
N ALA A 60 -1.17 -0.48 -10.48
CA ALA A 60 0.01 -0.97 -11.19
C ALA A 60 -0.32 -1.44 -12.61
N LYS A 61 -1.51 -2.00 -12.84
CA LYS A 61 -2.00 -2.40 -14.17
C LYS A 61 -2.42 -1.20 -15.02
N ALA A 62 -2.84 -0.10 -14.39
CA ALA A 62 -3.21 1.14 -15.05
C ALA A 62 -1.99 2.05 -15.36
N ALA A 63 -0.78 1.48 -15.35
CA ALA A 63 0.48 2.14 -15.65
C ALA A 63 0.78 2.11 -17.15
#